data_AF-A0A926P136-F1
#
_entry.id   AF-A0A926P136-F1
#
_cell.length_a   1.000
_cell.length_b   1.000
_cell.length_c   1.000
_cell.angle_alpha   90.00
_cell.angle_beta   90.00
_cell.angle_gamma   90.00
#
_symmetry.space_group_name_H-M   'P 1'
#
loop_
_entity.id
_entity.type
_entity.pdbx_description
1 polymer ?
#
loop_
_entity_poly.entity_id
_entity_poly.type
_entity_poly.pdbx_seq_one_letter_code
_entity_poly.pdbx_strand_id
1 'polypeptide(L)'
;MQTTLLRQYQLVTGARAALFNYCETVRNDDLLTPLPSFNDESMISQMTHVANCYLFWLAHYAMQDHRPFFQNQANKSMNDVKQDYEQVNMMINEFLHKYGQALDVPITFLRHGNMLTTTPLQVFTHVTTHEFHHKGQVLNMSRQLGYIPADTDVIRT
;
A
#
# COMPACT_ATOMS: atom_id res chain seq x y z
N MET A 1 10.13 16.06 -13.38
CA MET A 1 9.66 15.64 -12.03
C MET A 1 8.90 14.31 -12.07
N GLN A 2 7.95 14.12 -13.00
CA GLN A 2 7.25 12.83 -13.20
C GLN A 2 8.18 11.61 -13.24
N THR A 3 9.29 11.68 -13.98
CA THR A 3 10.30 10.60 -14.05
C THR A 3 10.94 10.28 -12.70
N THR A 4 11.11 11.28 -11.82
CA THR A 4 11.69 11.08 -10.48
C THR A 4 10.72 10.32 -9.58
N LEU A 5 9.44 10.71 -9.56
CA LEU A 5 8.43 10.00 -8.76
C LEU A 5 8.20 8.58 -9.26
N LEU A 6 8.24 8.35 -10.57
CA LEU A 6 8.16 7.00 -11.12
C LEU A 6 9.34 6.13 -10.66
N ARG A 7 10.57 6.67 -10.71
CA ARG A 7 11.76 5.98 -10.18
C ARG A 7 11.66 5.73 -8.67
N GLN A 8 11.15 6.70 -7.92
CA GLN A 8 10.89 6.52 -6.49
C GLN A 8 9.87 5.41 -6.24
N TYR A 9 8.77 5.37 -7.01
CA TYR A 9 7.79 4.31 -6.89
C TYR A 9 8.38 2.93 -7.24
N GLN A 10 9.27 2.84 -8.23
CA GLN A 10 10.00 1.60 -8.53
C GLN A 10 10.85 1.10 -7.34
N LEU A 11 11.42 2.01 -6.54
CA LEU A 11 12.09 1.64 -5.29
C LEU A 11 11.11 1.10 -4.25
N VAL A 12 9.93 1.73 -4.12
CA VAL A 12 8.84 1.24 -3.25
C VAL A 12 8.39 -0.16 -3.68
N THR A 13 8.14 -0.37 -4.98
CA THR A 13 7.74 -1.69 -5.49
C THR A 13 8.82 -2.74 -5.29
N GLY A 14 10.10 -2.35 -5.33
CA GLY A 14 11.23 -3.23 -5.02
C GLY A 14 11.24 -3.69 -3.56
N ALA A 15 10.99 -2.78 -2.62
CA ALA A 15 10.85 -3.09 -1.19
C ALA A 15 9.61 -3.96 -0.91
N ARG A 16 8.47 -3.64 -1.56
CA ARG A 16 7.25 -4.46 -1.50
C ARG A 16 7.47 -5.87 -2.02
N ALA A 17 8.17 -6.02 -3.15
CA ALA A 17 8.50 -7.33 -3.69
C ALA A 17 9.34 -8.17 -2.71
N ALA A 18 10.27 -7.55 -1.98
CA ALA A 18 11.01 -8.23 -0.92
C ALA A 18 10.08 -8.73 0.20
N LEU A 19 9.15 -7.88 0.65
CA LEU A 19 8.14 -8.26 1.64
C LEU A 19 7.28 -9.42 1.14
N PHE A 20 6.80 -9.35 -0.10
CA PHE A 20 5.95 -10.39 -0.67
C PHE A 20 6.67 -11.72 -0.82
N ASN A 21 7.92 -11.70 -1.31
CA ASN A 21 8.75 -12.90 -1.41
C ASN A 21 9.01 -13.52 -0.02
N TYR A 22 9.22 -12.69 1.01
CA TYR A 22 9.32 -13.17 2.39
C TYR A 22 8.00 -13.79 2.86
N CYS A 23 6.88 -13.12 2.65
CA CYS A 23 5.56 -13.61 3.05
C CYS A 23 5.18 -14.93 2.36
N GLU A 24 5.69 -15.22 1.16
CA GLU A 24 5.51 -16.53 0.52
C GLU A 24 6.20 -17.69 1.24
N THR A 25 7.15 -17.41 2.13
CA THR A 25 7.79 -18.42 3.00
C THR A 25 7.01 -18.66 4.30
N VAL A 26 6.03 -17.82 4.60
CA VAL A 26 5.18 -17.90 5.79
C VAL A 26 3.97 -18.79 5.48
N ARG A 27 3.55 -19.63 6.44
CA ARG A 27 2.35 -20.45 6.26
C ARG A 27 1.13 -19.56 6.04
N ASN A 28 0.26 -19.94 5.11
CA ASN A 28 -0.93 -19.16 4.80
C ASN A 28 -1.86 -18.97 6.00
N ASP A 29 -2.00 -20.00 6.86
CA ASP A 29 -2.77 -19.88 8.10
C ASP A 29 -2.21 -18.77 9.01
N ASP A 30 -0.88 -18.67 9.13
CA ASP A 30 -0.21 -17.64 9.93
C ASP A 30 -0.34 -16.25 9.31
N LEU A 31 -0.34 -16.14 7.97
CA LEU A 31 -0.63 -14.89 7.25
C LEU A 31 -2.05 -14.37 7.55
N LEU A 32 -2.99 -15.27 7.81
CA LEU A 32 -4.38 -14.96 8.11
C LEU A 32 -4.66 -14.83 9.61
N THR A 33 -3.73 -15.24 10.49
CA THR A 33 -3.88 -15.19 11.94
C THR A 33 -4.02 -13.74 12.43
N PRO A 34 -5.17 -13.39 13.05
CA PRO A 34 -5.34 -12.12 13.75
C PRO A 34 -4.43 -12.02 14.96
N LEU A 35 -3.82 -10.85 15.17
CA LEU A 35 -2.99 -10.59 16.34
C LEU A 35 -3.60 -9.46 17.20
N PRO A 36 -3.89 -9.70 18.49
CA PRO A 36 -4.46 -8.68 19.38
C PRO A 36 -3.58 -7.42 19.52
N SER A 37 -2.26 -7.59 19.38
CA SER A 37 -1.28 -6.50 19.39
C SER A 37 -1.40 -5.54 18.19
N PHE A 38 -2.20 -5.90 17.18
CA PHE A 38 -2.46 -5.13 15.97
C PHE A 38 -3.98 -4.98 15.72
N ASN A 39 -4.77 -4.75 16.78
CA ASN A 39 -6.23 -4.56 16.69
C ASN A 39 -6.97 -5.73 16.04
N ASP A 40 -6.52 -6.97 16.31
CA ASP A 40 -7.05 -8.20 15.72
C ASP A 40 -6.99 -8.21 14.18
N GLU A 41 -6.01 -7.50 13.61
CA GLU A 41 -5.67 -7.57 12.19
C GLU A 41 -4.64 -8.68 11.93
N SER A 42 -4.61 -9.21 10.71
CA SER A 42 -3.67 -10.19 10.21
C SER A 42 -2.69 -9.57 9.21
N MET A 43 -1.61 -10.29 8.84
CA MET A 43 -0.67 -9.77 7.84
C MET A 43 -1.36 -9.50 6.50
N ILE A 44 -2.28 -10.37 6.08
CA ILE A 44 -3.08 -10.17 4.87
C ILE A 44 -4.02 -8.97 4.98
N SER A 45 -4.65 -8.77 6.14
CA SER A 45 -5.53 -7.62 6.33
C SER A 45 -4.75 -6.31 6.33
N GLN A 46 -3.54 -6.27 6.90
CA GLN A 46 -2.63 -5.12 6.83
C GLN A 46 -2.23 -4.80 5.37
N MET A 47 -1.83 -5.81 4.61
CA MET A 47 -1.47 -5.61 3.20
C MET A 47 -2.67 -5.15 2.35
N THR A 48 -3.87 -5.68 2.63
CA THR A 48 -5.13 -5.27 1.99
C THR A 48 -5.51 -3.84 2.38
N HIS A 49 -5.32 -3.47 3.65
CA HIS A 49 -5.54 -2.12 4.16
C HIS A 49 -4.68 -1.10 3.41
N VAL A 50 -3.39 -1.40 3.22
CA VAL A 50 -2.50 -0.53 2.43
C VAL A 50 -2.92 -0.41 0.97
N ALA A 51 -3.32 -1.51 0.33
CA ALA A 51 -3.84 -1.46 -1.05
C ALA A 51 -5.10 -0.58 -1.15
N ASN A 52 -5.99 -0.66 -0.17
CA ASN A 52 -7.17 0.20 -0.07
C ASN A 52 -6.82 1.66 0.27
N CYS A 53 -5.74 1.91 1.01
CA CYS A 53 -5.23 3.25 1.25
C CYS A 53 -4.80 3.92 -0.07
N TYR A 54 -4.12 3.19 -0.95
CA TYR A 54 -3.81 3.67 -2.30
C TYR A 54 -5.09 4.00 -3.10
N LEU A 55 -6.06 3.08 -3.14
CA LEU A 55 -7.35 3.29 -3.83
C LEU A 55 -8.07 4.54 -3.30
N PHE A 56 -8.19 4.66 -1.98
CA PHE A 56 -8.90 5.76 -1.37
C PHE A 56 -8.26 7.11 -1.73
N TRP A 57 -6.95 7.23 -1.56
CA TRP A 57 -6.26 8.50 -1.73
C TRP A 57 -6.03 8.88 -3.19
N LEU A 58 -5.61 7.94 -4.04
CA LEU A 58 -5.28 8.24 -5.42
C LEU A 58 -6.51 8.16 -6.33
N ALA A 59 -7.28 7.07 -6.27
CA ALA A 59 -8.44 6.93 -7.14
C ALA A 59 -9.61 7.77 -6.65
N HIS A 60 -10.14 7.48 -5.45
CA HIS A 60 -11.39 8.10 -4.99
C HIS A 60 -11.21 9.57 -4.71
N TYR A 61 -10.16 9.92 -3.95
CA TYR A 61 -9.93 11.28 -3.52
C TYR A 61 -9.28 12.13 -4.62
N ALA A 62 -8.10 11.75 -5.12
CA ALA A 62 -7.39 12.61 -6.06
C ALA A 62 -7.96 12.55 -7.48
N MET A 63 -8.33 11.37 -7.98
CA MET A 63 -8.81 11.22 -9.35
C MET A 63 -10.34 11.30 -9.50
N GLN A 64 -11.09 11.22 -8.39
CA GLN A 64 -12.57 11.13 -8.37
C GLN A 64 -13.09 9.87 -9.09
N ASP A 65 -12.30 8.80 -9.06
CA ASP A 65 -12.60 7.50 -9.64
C ASP A 65 -13.05 6.52 -8.55
N HIS A 66 -14.25 5.95 -8.69
CA HIS A 66 -14.95 5.21 -7.64
C HIS A 66 -14.80 3.69 -7.79
N ARG A 67 -13.56 3.22 -7.96
CA ARG A 67 -13.24 1.78 -8.05
C ARG A 67 -13.59 1.05 -6.76
N PRO A 68 -14.07 -0.20 -6.78
CA PRO A 68 -14.37 -0.94 -5.56
C PRO A 68 -13.10 -1.18 -4.72
N PHE A 69 -13.26 -1.20 -3.40
CA PHE A 69 -12.18 -1.59 -2.48
C PHE A 69 -11.93 -3.10 -2.53
N PHE A 70 -10.66 -3.48 -2.37
CA PHE A 70 -10.24 -4.87 -2.20
C PHE A 70 -10.82 -5.42 -0.89
N GLN A 71 -11.35 -6.63 -0.97
CA GLN A 71 -11.96 -7.30 0.17
C GLN A 71 -10.92 -8.17 0.90
N ASN A 72 -11.05 -8.25 2.22
CA ASN A 72 -10.30 -9.20 3.02
C ASN A 72 -11.12 -10.49 3.17
N GLN A 73 -10.78 -11.52 2.41
CA GLN A 73 -11.49 -12.80 2.41
C GLN A 73 -10.80 -13.79 3.35
N ALA A 74 -11.58 -14.70 3.96
CA ALA A 74 -11.07 -15.65 4.95
C ALA A 74 -9.99 -16.61 4.41
N ASN A 75 -9.95 -16.84 3.09
CA ASN A 75 -9.00 -17.72 2.41
C ASN A 75 -8.04 -16.95 1.49
N LYS A 76 -7.91 -15.63 1.68
CA LYS A 76 -7.07 -14.78 0.83
C LYS A 76 -5.59 -15.18 0.95
N SER A 77 -4.96 -15.39 -0.20
CA SER A 77 -3.58 -15.83 -0.34
C SER A 77 -2.64 -14.70 -0.72
N MET A 78 -1.33 -14.95 -0.66
CA MET A 78 -0.33 -14.02 -1.21
C MET A 78 -0.50 -13.77 -2.71
N ASN A 79 -1.01 -14.74 -3.47
CA ASN A 79 -1.27 -14.54 -4.89
C ASN A 79 -2.39 -13.51 -5.11
N ASP A 80 -3.45 -13.57 -4.29
CA ASP A 80 -4.55 -12.59 -4.35
C ASP A 80 -4.04 -11.19 -3.95
N VAL A 81 -3.21 -11.10 -2.91
CA VAL A 81 -2.56 -9.83 -2.54
C VAL A 81 -1.71 -9.28 -3.68
N LYS A 82 -0.90 -10.12 -4.34
CA LYS A 82 -0.10 -9.68 -5.51
C LYS A 82 -1.00 -9.12 -6.62
N GLN A 83 -2.13 -9.77 -6.91
CA GLN A 83 -3.10 -9.30 -7.92
C GLN A 83 -3.74 -7.95 -7.56
N ASP A 84 -4.06 -7.72 -6.28
CA ASP A 84 -4.53 -6.41 -5.81
C ASP A 84 -3.48 -5.33 -6.07
N TYR A 85 -2.22 -5.63 -5.80
CA TYR A 85 -1.14 -4.66 -5.98
C TYR A 85 -0.77 -4.41 -7.44
N GLU A 86 -1.06 -5.32 -8.37
CA GLU A 86 -0.98 -5.00 -9.80
C GLU A 86 -2.00 -3.93 -10.19
N GLN A 87 -3.19 -3.95 -9.61
CA GLN A 87 -4.18 -2.89 -9.81
C GLN A 87 -3.74 -1.56 -9.18
N VAL A 88 -3.08 -1.61 -8.02
CA VAL A 88 -2.43 -0.44 -7.40
C VAL A 88 -1.33 0.13 -8.32
N ASN A 89 -0.49 -0.71 -8.92
CA ASN A 89 0.56 -0.30 -9.84
C ASN A 89 -0.01 0.46 -11.05
N MET A 90 -1.07 -0.09 -11.67
CA MET A 90 -1.75 0.56 -12.80
C MET A 90 -2.33 1.92 -12.40
N MET A 91 -2.99 2.01 -11.24
CA MET A 91 -3.56 3.25 -10.73
C MET A 91 -2.50 4.33 -10.44
N ILE A 92 -1.34 3.95 -9.91
CA ILE A 92 -0.22 4.88 -9.71
C ILE A 92 0.22 5.46 -11.06
N ASN A 93 0.31 4.64 -12.11
CA ASN A 93 0.69 5.13 -13.43
C ASN A 93 -0.33 6.12 -13.99
N GLU A 94 -1.63 5.84 -13.83
CA GLU A 94 -2.70 6.76 -14.22
C GLU A 94 -2.63 8.08 -13.42
N PHE A 95 -2.42 7.99 -12.12
CA PHE A 95 -2.26 9.14 -11.24
C PHE A 95 -1.05 10.01 -11.65
N LEU A 96 0.11 9.40 -11.89
CA LEU A 96 1.31 10.10 -12.32
C LEU A 96 1.19 10.65 -13.73
N HIS A 97 0.41 10.01 -14.61
CA HIS A 97 0.09 10.55 -15.92
C HIS A 97 -0.78 11.81 -15.80
N LYS A 98 -1.81 11.78 -14.96
CA LYS A 98 -2.74 12.91 -14.74
C LYS A 98 -2.07 14.09 -14.04
N TYR A 99 -1.29 13.85 -12.99
CA TYR A 99 -0.78 14.90 -12.10
C TYR A 99 0.73 15.15 -12.19
N GLY A 100 1.47 14.39 -12.99
CA GLY A 100 2.95 14.42 -13.01
C GLY A 100 3.58 15.76 -13.40
N GLN A 101 2.81 16.66 -14.02
CA GLN A 101 3.23 18.03 -14.39
C GLN A 101 2.62 19.12 -13.48
N ALA A 102 1.77 18.75 -12.52
CA ALA A 102 1.02 19.66 -11.66
C ALA A 102 1.03 19.18 -10.20
N LEU A 103 2.17 18.66 -9.75
CA LEU A 103 2.31 17.97 -8.47
C LEU A 103 2.03 18.86 -7.24
N ASP A 104 2.24 20.16 -7.38
CA ASP A 104 2.05 21.16 -6.33
C ASP A 104 0.73 21.95 -6.48
N VAL A 105 -0.05 21.66 -7.53
CA VAL A 105 -1.35 22.33 -7.73
C VAL A 105 -2.36 21.71 -6.75
N PRO A 106 -3.00 22.52 -5.88
CA PRO A 106 -3.93 21.99 -4.90
C PRO A 106 -5.14 21.30 -5.54
N ILE A 107 -5.54 20.18 -4.95
CA ILE A 107 -6.77 19.46 -5.20
C ILE A 107 -7.64 19.54 -3.95
N THR A 108 -8.93 19.82 -4.13
CA THR A 108 -9.88 19.97 -3.03
C THR A 108 -11.05 19.02 -3.22
N PHE A 109 -11.46 18.36 -2.14
CA PHE A 109 -12.60 17.45 -2.13
C PHE A 109 -13.36 17.53 -0.81
N LEU A 110 -14.68 17.29 -0.89
CA LEU A 110 -15.59 17.28 0.25
C LEU A 110 -15.59 15.89 0.92
N ARG A 111 -14.96 15.77 2.09
CA ARG A 111 -14.95 14.56 2.90
C ARG A 111 -15.76 14.76 4.19
N HIS A 112 -16.84 13.99 4.35
CA HIS A 112 -17.72 14.05 5.53
C HIS A 112 -18.19 15.49 5.87
N GLY A 113 -18.54 16.26 4.84
CA GLY A 113 -18.97 17.66 5.01
C GLY A 113 -17.83 18.67 5.17
N ASN A 114 -16.58 18.24 5.26
CA ASN A 114 -15.41 19.11 5.37
C ASN A 114 -14.64 19.17 4.06
N MET A 115 -14.24 20.37 3.64
CA MET A 115 -13.37 20.56 2.50
C MET A 115 -11.93 20.22 2.90
N LEU A 116 -11.38 19.15 2.34
CA LEU A 116 -9.97 18.81 2.48
C LEU A 116 -9.22 19.30 1.24
N THR A 117 -8.16 20.06 1.44
CA THR A 117 -7.26 20.54 0.37
C THR A 117 -5.87 19.95 0.57
N THR A 118 -5.30 19.38 -0.48
CA THR A 118 -3.95 18.80 -0.49
C THR A 118 -3.34 18.95 -1.90
N THR A 119 -2.14 18.43 -2.14
CA THR A 119 -1.48 18.42 -3.45
C THR A 119 -1.21 16.97 -3.88
N PRO A 120 -1.15 16.69 -5.20
CA PRO A 120 -0.79 15.36 -5.67
C PRO A 120 0.52 14.83 -5.08
N LEU A 121 1.53 15.69 -4.87
CA LEU A 121 2.78 15.31 -4.20
C LEU A 121 2.55 14.82 -2.76
N GLN A 122 1.74 15.55 -1.98
CA GLN A 122 1.41 15.15 -0.61
C GLN A 122 0.67 13.83 -0.58
N VAL A 123 -0.30 13.62 -1.47
CA VAL A 123 -1.07 12.38 -1.54
C VAL A 123 -0.17 11.19 -1.91
N PHE A 124 0.68 11.33 -2.94
CA PHE A 124 1.65 10.29 -3.33
C PHE A 124 2.62 9.97 -2.19
N THR A 125 3.14 11.00 -1.52
CA THR A 125 4.05 10.84 -0.39
C THR A 125 3.37 10.15 0.78
N HIS A 126 2.11 10.51 1.08
CA HIS A 126 1.34 9.89 2.15
C HIS A 126 1.16 8.39 1.91
N VAL A 127 0.66 7.97 0.74
CA VAL A 127 0.40 6.55 0.48
C VAL A 127 1.67 5.71 0.46
N THR A 128 2.78 6.23 -0.08
CA THR A 128 4.05 5.51 -0.11
C THR A 128 4.67 5.39 1.28
N THR A 129 4.70 6.45 2.08
CA THR A 129 5.20 6.39 3.47
C THR A 129 4.30 5.52 4.37
N HIS A 130 3.00 5.52 4.13
CA HIS A 130 2.03 4.65 4.81
C HIS A 130 2.28 3.17 4.51
N GLU A 131 2.64 2.81 3.27
CA GLU A 131 3.06 1.44 2.94
C GLU A 131 4.27 1.00 3.75
N PHE A 132 5.29 1.85 3.92
CA PHE A 132 6.46 1.52 4.74
C PHE A 132 6.10 1.37 6.23
N HIS A 133 5.18 2.17 6.74
CA HIS A 133 4.68 2.04 8.11
C HIS A 133 4.09 0.64 8.35
N HIS A 134 3.15 0.20 7.50
CA HIS A 134 2.51 -1.11 7.64
C HIS A 134 3.42 -2.28 7.22
N LYS A 135 4.38 -2.09 6.32
CA LYS A 135 5.45 -3.06 6.07
C LYS A 135 6.17 -3.43 7.37
N GLY A 136 6.54 -2.42 8.16
CA GLY A 136 7.15 -2.63 9.48
C GLY A 136 6.25 -3.41 10.43
N GLN A 137 4.94 -3.15 10.42
CA GLN A 137 3.97 -3.91 11.20
C GLN A 137 3.91 -5.38 10.77
N VAL A 138 3.77 -5.67 9.47
CA VAL A 138 3.73 -7.05 8.94
C VAL A 138 4.97 -7.85 9.35
N LEU A 139 6.16 -7.26 9.28
CA LEU A 139 7.39 -7.92 9.73
C LEU A 139 7.36 -8.19 11.24
N ASN A 140 6.88 -7.25 12.05
CA ASN A 140 6.73 -7.45 13.50
C ASN A 140 5.69 -8.51 13.84
N MET A 141 4.58 -8.58 13.11
CA MET A 141 3.57 -9.63 13.24
C MET A 141 4.18 -11.01 12.96
N SER A 142 4.93 -11.14 11.87
CA SER A 142 5.60 -12.41 11.55
C SER A 142 6.59 -12.83 12.65
N ARG A 143 7.29 -11.88 13.29
CA ARG A 143 8.18 -12.15 14.42
C ARG A 143 7.41 -12.69 15.64
N GLN A 144 6.23 -12.15 15.94
CA GLN A 144 5.38 -12.67 17.03
C GLN A 144 4.89 -14.10 16.76
N LEU A 145 4.76 -14.47 15.49
CA LEU A 145 4.39 -15.81 15.04
C LEU A 145 5.59 -16.78 14.94
N GLY A 146 6.78 -16.36 15.36
CA GLY A 146 7.98 -17.22 15.43
C GLY A 146 8.85 -17.21 14.18
N TYR A 147 8.58 -16.33 13.20
CA TYR A 147 9.39 -16.19 12.00
C TYR A 147 10.57 -15.22 12.20
N ILE A 148 11.60 -15.36 11.38
CA ILE A 148 12.72 -14.41 11.31
C ILE A 148 12.46 -13.48 10.11
N PRO A 149 12.14 -12.19 10.33
CA PRO A 149 11.81 -11.29 9.23
C PRO A 149 12.99 -11.03 8.30
N ALA A 150 12.72 -11.02 6.99
CA ALA A 150 13.70 -10.64 5.98
C ALA A 150 14.00 -9.12 5.98
N ASP A 151 15.16 -8.75 5.44
CA ASP A 151 15.41 -7.36 5.04
C ASP A 151 14.52 -7.01 3.84
N THR A 152 13.73 -5.95 4.01
CA THR A 152 12.77 -5.46 3.01
C THR A 152 12.96 -3.97 2.75
N ASP A 153 14.13 -3.44 3.10
CA ASP A 153 14.43 -2.03 2.87
C ASP A 153 14.74 -1.75 1.40
N VAL A 154 14.72 -0.46 1.04
CA VAL A 154 15.06 -0.03 -0.32
C VAL A 154 16.52 -0.35 -0.64
N ILE A 155 17.39 -0.12 0.33
CA ILE A 155 18.80 -0.49 0.30
C ILE A 155 18.91 -1.81 1.04
N ARG A 156 19.36 -2.86 0.35
CA ARG A 156 19.42 -4.23 0.84
C ARG A 156 20.63 -4.93 0.21
N THR A 157 21.15 -5.95 0.90
CA THR A 157 22.33 -6.72 0.49
C THR A 157 21.96 -8.04 -0.16
#